data_AF-A0A3B5MDE3-F1
#
_entry.id   AF-A0A3B5MDE3-F1
#
_cell.length_a   1.000
_cell.length_b   1.000
_cell.length_c   1.000
_cell.angle_alpha   90.00
_cell.angle_beta   90.00
_cell.angle_gamma   90.00
#
_symmetry.space_group_name_H-M   'P 1'
#
loop_
_entity.id
_entity.type
_entity.pdbx_description
1 polymer ?
#
loop_
_entity_poly.entity_id
_entity_poly.type
_entity_poly.pdbx_seq_one_letter_code
_entity_poly.pdbx_strand_id
1 'polypeptide(L)'
;MTRVLNFIHMFDLAYRDYILSWYVSLSHDEGQLYSMLLEDWWQMIGQLRTRLADIDVVNVVCYDSVRILHSHFTDLKAASGRSEEAARPFPLHPCLVCPDSEMAFLRCVARILLLCLLPQKDAKSHTLRCCLTEVITTKEFLTSYENTDLILVE
;
A
#
# COMPACT_ATOMS: atom_id res chain seq x y z
N MET A 1 -25.21 -7.26 2.07
CA MET A 1 -25.01 -8.00 0.81
C MET A 1 -24.09 -7.24 -0.16
N THR A 2 -24.39 -5.97 -0.48
CA THR A 2 -23.63 -5.15 -1.46
C THR A 2 -22.13 -4.97 -1.14
N ARG A 3 -21.76 -4.77 0.13
CA ARG A 3 -20.34 -4.60 0.53
C ARG A 3 -19.48 -5.85 0.32
N VAL A 4 -20.07 -7.05 0.47
CA VAL A 4 -19.35 -8.33 0.29
C VAL A 4 -19.13 -8.61 -1.19
N LEU A 5 -20.15 -8.34 -2.03
CA LEU A 5 -20.05 -8.45 -3.49
C LEU A 5 -18.94 -7.58 -4.07
N ASN A 6 -18.71 -6.38 -3.52
CA ASN A 6 -17.63 -5.51 -3.99
C ASN A 6 -16.22 -6.10 -3.75
N PHE A 7 -15.99 -6.77 -2.63
CA PHE A 7 -14.69 -7.37 -2.33
C PHE A 7 -14.41 -8.61 -3.17
N ILE A 8 -15.44 -9.40 -3.48
CA ILE A 8 -15.34 -10.54 -4.39
C ILE A 8 -15.05 -10.03 -5.80
N HIS A 9 -15.80 -9.03 -6.28
CA HIS A 9 -15.58 -8.47 -7.60
C HIS A 9 -14.18 -7.87 -7.76
N MET A 10 -13.66 -7.18 -6.74
CA MET A 10 -12.30 -6.66 -6.73
C MET A 10 -11.27 -7.80 -6.83
N PHE A 11 -11.48 -8.90 -6.10
CA PHE A 11 -10.62 -10.08 -6.19
C PHE A 11 -10.69 -10.72 -7.57
N ASP A 12 -11.89 -10.88 -8.14
CA ASP A 12 -12.07 -11.48 -9.47
C ASP A 12 -11.32 -10.70 -10.55
N LEU A 13 -11.39 -9.36 -10.49
CA LEU A 13 -10.63 -8.48 -11.39
C LEU A 13 -9.13 -8.66 -11.19
N ALA A 14 -8.65 -8.63 -9.95
CA ALA A 14 -7.22 -8.78 -9.66
C ALA A 14 -6.69 -10.17 -10.07
N TYR A 15 -7.44 -11.23 -9.80
CA TYR A 15 -7.09 -12.59 -10.20
C TYR A 15 -7.04 -12.72 -11.72
N ARG A 16 -8.06 -12.22 -12.44
CA ARG A 16 -8.10 -12.27 -13.90
C ARG A 16 -6.94 -11.50 -14.53
N ASP A 17 -6.69 -10.29 -14.07
CA ASP A 17 -5.78 -9.37 -14.75
C ASP A 17 -4.31 -9.67 -14.39
N TYR A 18 -4.02 -10.01 -13.13
CA TYR A 18 -2.65 -10.20 -12.65
C TYR A 18 -2.20 -11.64 -12.45
N ILE A 19 -3.10 -12.62 -12.41
CA ILE A 19 -2.75 -14.03 -12.12
C ILE A 19 -3.10 -14.92 -13.30
N LEU A 20 -4.35 -14.90 -13.74
CA LEU A 20 -4.87 -15.81 -14.77
C LEU A 20 -4.12 -15.66 -16.11
N SER A 21 -3.71 -14.44 -16.46
CA SER A 21 -3.04 -14.10 -17.72
C SER A 21 -1.76 -14.89 -17.98
N TRP A 22 -0.97 -15.20 -16.95
CA TRP A 22 0.22 -16.04 -17.05
C TRP A 22 0.00 -17.44 -16.46
N TYR A 23 -0.89 -17.60 -15.49
CA TYR A 23 -1.06 -18.86 -14.79
C TYR A 23 -1.66 -19.97 -15.67
N VAL A 24 -2.58 -19.63 -16.59
CA VAL A 24 -3.24 -20.59 -17.49
C VAL A 24 -2.26 -21.34 -18.37
N SER A 25 -1.14 -20.72 -18.77
CA SER A 25 -0.14 -21.39 -19.60
C SER A 25 0.83 -22.26 -18.80
N LEU A 26 0.93 -22.06 -17.48
CA LEU A 26 1.79 -22.82 -16.58
C LEU A 26 1.08 -23.98 -15.88
N SER A 27 -0.24 -23.90 -15.73
CA SER A 27 -1.03 -24.78 -14.88
C SER A 27 -2.26 -25.33 -15.60
N HIS A 28 -2.55 -26.61 -15.40
CA HIS A 28 -3.81 -27.25 -15.78
C HIS A 28 -4.78 -27.36 -14.60
N ASP A 29 -4.61 -26.53 -13.56
CA ASP A 29 -5.56 -26.53 -12.45
C ASP A 29 -6.95 -26.11 -12.93
N GLU A 30 -7.97 -26.67 -12.29
CA GLU A 30 -9.36 -26.32 -12.55
C GLU A 30 -9.87 -25.37 -11.44
N GLY A 31 -9.13 -24.30 -11.17
CA GLY A 31 -9.54 -23.26 -10.20
C GLY A 31 -9.25 -23.57 -8.73
N GLN A 32 -8.33 -24.51 -8.45
CA GLN A 32 -7.87 -24.76 -7.08
C GLN A 32 -7.12 -23.55 -6.53
N LEU A 33 -6.23 -22.94 -7.31
CA LEU A 33 -5.52 -21.72 -6.91
C LEU A 33 -6.49 -20.58 -6.63
N TYR A 34 -7.51 -20.40 -7.47
CA TYR A 34 -8.54 -19.38 -7.25
C TYR A 34 -9.20 -19.56 -5.88
N SER A 35 -9.63 -20.79 -5.55
CA SER A 35 -10.29 -21.09 -4.28
C SER A 35 -9.38 -20.83 -3.07
N MET A 36 -8.12 -21.25 -3.16
CA MET A 36 -7.12 -21.01 -2.11
C MET A 36 -6.85 -19.51 -1.90
N LEU A 37 -6.64 -18.76 -2.97
CA LEU A 37 -6.38 -17.33 -2.90
C LEU A 37 -7.60 -16.53 -2.42
N LEU A 38 -8.80 -16.96 -2.78
CA LEU A 38 -10.03 -16.32 -2.31
C LEU A 38 -10.21 -16.51 -0.79
N GLU A 39 -9.85 -17.69 -0.26
CA GLU A 39 -9.84 -17.92 1.19
C GLU A 39 -8.82 -17.00 1.88
N ASP A 40 -7.59 -16.94 1.38
CA ASP A 40 -6.54 -16.09 1.94
C ASP A 40 -6.93 -14.60 1.85
N TRP A 41 -7.55 -14.18 0.74
CA TRP A 41 -8.11 -12.84 0.55
C TRP A 41 -9.14 -12.49 1.62
N TRP A 42 -10.04 -13.42 1.90
CA TRP A 42 -11.08 -13.20 2.91
C TRP A 42 -10.50 -13.10 4.32
N GLN A 43 -9.49 -13.90 4.64
CA GLN A 43 -8.76 -13.80 5.89
C GLN A 43 -8.06 -12.44 6.02
N MET A 44 -7.39 -11.97 4.95
CA MET A 44 -6.73 -10.65 4.94
C MET A 44 -7.74 -9.51 5.17
N ILE A 45 -8.89 -9.53 4.49
CA ILE A 45 -9.97 -8.55 4.71
C ILE A 45 -10.48 -8.61 6.15
N GLY A 46 -10.65 -9.81 6.71
CA GLY A 46 -11.05 -10.00 8.09
C GLY A 46 -10.09 -9.35 9.07
N GLN A 47 -8.79 -9.57 8.90
CA GLN A 47 -7.73 -8.97 9.72
C GLN A 47 -7.72 -7.44 9.58
N LEU A 48 -7.83 -6.93 8.35
CA LEU A 48 -7.89 -5.49 8.09
C LEU A 48 -9.08 -4.86 8.80
N ARG A 49 -10.27 -5.45 8.66
CA ARG A 49 -11.51 -4.94 9.28
C ARG A 49 -11.39 -4.88 10.80
N THR A 50 -10.88 -5.94 11.43
CA THR A 50 -10.70 -5.97 12.90
C THR A 50 -9.79 -4.84 13.35
N ARG A 51 -8.66 -4.63 12.64
CA ARG A 51 -7.73 -3.53 12.96
C ARG A 51 -8.34 -2.16 12.76
N LEU A 52 -9.11 -1.97 11.69
CA LEU A 52 -9.79 -0.70 11.41
C LEU A 52 -10.92 -0.42 12.42
N ALA A 53 -11.53 -1.45 13.01
CA ALA A 53 -12.60 -1.27 14.01
C ALA A 53 -12.09 -0.64 15.31
N ASP A 54 -10.82 -0.86 15.66
CA ASP A 54 -10.17 -0.31 16.86
C ASP A 54 -9.63 1.12 16.66
N ILE A 55 -9.74 1.67 15.44
CA ILE A 55 -9.25 3.02 15.15
C ILE A 55 -10.26 4.06 15.64
N ASP A 56 -9.81 4.95 16.52
CA ASP A 56 -10.54 6.17 16.85
C ASP A 56 -10.46 7.16 15.68
N VAL A 57 -11.42 7.05 14.78
CA VAL A 57 -11.52 7.89 13.56
C VAL A 57 -11.62 9.38 13.92
N VAL A 58 -12.30 9.72 15.01
CA VAL A 58 -12.47 11.12 15.41
C VAL A 58 -11.13 11.69 15.86
N ASN A 59 -10.38 10.97 16.69
CA ASN A 59 -9.05 11.41 17.10
C ASN A 59 -8.09 11.52 15.90
N VAL A 60 -8.10 10.55 14.99
CA VAL A 60 -7.25 10.59 13.77
C VAL A 60 -7.58 11.81 12.90
N VAL A 61 -8.86 12.03 12.59
CA VAL A 61 -9.28 13.05 11.62
C VAL A 61 -9.31 14.45 12.24
N CYS A 62 -9.90 14.60 13.42
CA CYS A 62 -10.13 15.92 14.00
C CYS A 62 -8.95 16.41 14.84
N TYR A 63 -8.16 15.52 15.43
CA TYR A 63 -7.06 15.90 16.31
C TYR A 63 -5.69 15.69 15.66
N ASP A 64 -5.33 14.45 15.33
CA ASP A 64 -3.99 14.14 14.85
C ASP A 64 -3.69 14.77 13.49
N SER A 65 -4.62 14.68 12.54
CA SER A 65 -4.45 15.29 11.22
C SER A 65 -4.32 16.80 11.32
N VAL A 66 -5.18 17.46 12.10
CA VAL A 66 -5.14 18.92 12.30
C VAL A 66 -3.84 19.34 12.99
N ARG A 67 -3.41 18.61 14.01
CA ARG A 67 -2.15 18.86 14.73
C ARG A 67 -0.93 18.72 13.81
N ILE A 68 -0.87 17.65 13.01
CA ILE A 68 0.22 17.41 12.06
C ILE A 68 0.26 18.52 11.00
N LEU A 69 -0.88 18.85 10.41
CA LEU A 69 -0.98 19.92 9.40
C LEU A 69 -0.59 21.28 9.98
N HIS A 70 -1.07 21.61 11.18
CA HIS A 70 -0.71 22.86 11.85
C HIS A 70 0.81 22.94 12.11
N SER A 71 1.43 21.86 12.58
CA SER A 71 2.89 21.78 12.75
C SER A 71 3.61 21.99 11.42
N HIS A 72 3.19 21.28 10.37
CA HIS A 72 3.76 21.37 9.03
C HIS A 72 3.68 22.80 8.47
N PHE A 73 2.53 23.47 8.58
CA PHE A 73 2.39 24.85 8.13
C PHE A 73 3.22 25.84 8.96
N THR A 74 3.39 25.57 10.25
CA THR A 74 4.26 26.38 11.12
C THR A 74 5.72 26.26 10.68
N ASP A 75 6.19 25.04 10.43
CA ASP A 75 7.54 24.76 9.94
C ASP A 75 7.77 25.38 8.54
N LEU A 76 6.76 25.30 7.67
CA LEU A 76 6.80 25.90 6.33
C LEU A 76 6.89 27.43 6.41
N LYS A 77 6.08 28.05 7.27
CA LYS A 77 6.12 29.50 7.49
C LYS A 77 7.49 29.95 8.00
N ALA A 78 8.08 29.19 8.94
CA ALA A 78 9.41 29.46 9.45
C ALA A 78 10.50 29.35 8.36
N ALA A 79 10.40 28.36 7.48
CA ALA A 79 11.33 28.18 6.35
C ALA A 79 11.16 29.24 5.24
N SER A 80 9.95 29.79 5.08
CA SER A 80 9.64 30.83 4.06
C SER A 80 10.01 32.27 4.47
N GLY A 81 10.56 32.47 5.68
CA GLY A 81 10.91 33.77 6.23
C GLY A 81 12.00 34.48 5.43
N ARG A 82 11.66 35.65 4.88
CA ARG A 82 12.47 36.48 3.96
C ARG A 82 13.78 36.98 4.60
N SER A 83 14.85 36.21 4.50
CA SER A 83 16.23 36.72 4.42
C SER A 83 17.13 35.60 3.88
N GLU A 84 17.78 35.84 2.74
CA GLU A 84 18.61 34.86 2.03
C GLU A 84 19.82 34.36 2.87
N GLU A 85 20.20 35.08 3.94
CA GLU A 85 21.31 34.73 4.83
C GLU A 85 20.92 33.83 6.02
N ALA A 86 19.63 33.56 6.24
CA ALA A 86 19.15 32.78 7.39
C ALA A 86 17.99 31.81 7.09
N ALA A 87 17.69 31.54 5.82
CA ALA A 87 16.61 30.62 5.44
C ALA A 87 16.99 29.18 5.77
N ARG A 88 16.53 28.68 6.93
CA ARG A 88 16.63 27.26 7.27
C ARG A 88 15.75 26.47 6.29
N PRO A 89 16.28 25.46 5.58
CA PRO A 89 15.49 24.68 4.65
C PRO A 89 14.34 23.98 5.39
N PHE A 90 13.21 23.83 4.70
CA PHE A 90 12.05 23.12 5.25
C PHE A 90 12.48 21.71 5.68
N PRO A 91 12.21 21.32 6.95
CA PRO A 91 12.61 20.01 7.42
C PRO A 91 11.71 18.94 6.80
N LEU A 92 12.21 18.27 5.76
CA LEU A 92 11.56 17.08 5.21
C LEU A 92 11.53 15.97 6.25
N HIS A 93 10.48 15.15 6.20
CA HIS A 93 10.45 13.91 6.96
C HIS A 93 11.66 13.04 6.58
N PRO A 94 12.34 12.35 7.52
CA PRO A 94 13.56 11.60 7.23
C PRO A 94 13.46 10.61 6.06
N CYS A 95 12.28 10.01 5.85
CA CYS A 95 12.07 9.11 4.71
C CYS A 95 11.98 9.83 3.36
N LEU A 96 11.73 11.12 3.31
CA LEU A 96 11.60 11.89 2.06
C LEU A 96 12.89 12.64 1.68
N VAL A 97 13.98 12.43 2.42
CA VAL A 97 15.26 13.10 2.17
C VAL A 97 15.90 12.63 0.87
N CYS A 98 15.77 11.35 0.53
CA CYS A 98 16.25 10.78 -0.72
C CYS A 98 15.43 9.53 -1.12
N PRO A 99 15.47 9.11 -2.40
CA PRO A 99 14.72 7.96 -2.89
C PRO A 99 15.01 6.66 -2.14
N ASP A 100 16.26 6.44 -1.71
CA ASP A 100 16.64 5.24 -0.96
C ASP A 100 15.98 5.18 0.43
N SER A 101 15.90 6.34 1.10
CA SER A 101 15.24 6.46 2.41
C SER A 101 13.72 6.28 2.28
N GLU A 102 13.15 6.77 1.18
CA GLU A 102 11.73 6.60 0.87
C GLU A 102 11.41 5.13 0.64
N MET A 103 12.22 4.46 -0.19
CA MET A 103 12.10 3.05 -0.48
C MET A 103 12.29 2.18 0.77
N ALA A 104 13.26 2.50 1.63
CA ALA A 104 13.47 1.80 2.89
C ALA A 104 12.26 1.93 3.83
N PHE A 105 11.65 3.12 3.89
CA PHE A 105 10.43 3.36 4.65
C PHE A 105 9.25 2.56 4.08
N LEU A 106 9.01 2.61 2.77
CA LEU A 106 7.94 1.86 2.13
C LEU A 106 8.08 0.35 2.35
N ARG A 107 9.30 -0.19 2.28
CA ARG A 107 9.57 -1.61 2.61
C ARG A 107 9.27 -1.92 4.06
N CYS A 108 9.57 -1.01 4.99
CA CYS A 108 9.22 -1.17 6.39
C CYS A 108 7.69 -1.22 6.57
N VAL A 109 6.95 -0.28 5.96
CA VAL A 109 5.49 -0.25 6.01
C VAL A 109 4.89 -1.51 5.40
N ALA A 110 5.33 -1.93 4.21
CA ALA A 110 4.87 -3.13 3.55
C ALA A 110 5.07 -4.39 4.41
N ARG A 111 6.24 -4.53 5.06
CA ARG A 111 6.50 -5.65 5.99
C ARG A 111 5.54 -5.65 7.18
N ILE A 112 5.25 -4.48 7.75
CA ILE A 112 4.27 -4.36 8.85
C ILE A 112 2.87 -4.74 8.35
N LEU A 113 2.44 -4.24 7.19
CA LEU A 113 1.16 -4.61 6.59
C LEU A 113 1.06 -6.13 6.37
N LEU A 114 2.09 -6.75 5.79
CA LEU A 114 2.12 -8.19 5.58
C LEU A 114 2.05 -8.99 6.89
N LEU A 115 2.77 -8.55 7.93
CA LEU A 115 2.67 -9.15 9.26
C LEU A 115 1.29 -9.00 9.88
N CYS A 116 0.62 -7.88 9.61
CA CYS A 116 -0.66 -7.55 10.19
C CYS A 116 -1.84 -8.22 9.48
N LEU A 117 -1.71 -8.49 8.18
CA LEU A 117 -2.82 -8.86 7.31
C LEU A 117 -2.72 -10.30 6.79
N LEU A 118 -1.52 -10.84 6.52
CA LEU A 118 -1.40 -12.20 5.97
C LEU A 118 -1.97 -13.26 6.93
N PRO A 119 -2.50 -14.37 6.38
CA PRO A 119 -2.77 -15.57 7.14
C PRO A 119 -1.56 -15.99 7.99
N GLN A 120 -1.80 -16.50 9.21
CA GLN A 120 -0.72 -16.87 10.14
C GLN A 120 0.24 -17.94 9.60
N LYS A 121 -0.26 -18.81 8.72
CA LYS A 121 0.55 -19.81 8.00
C LYS A 121 1.60 -19.16 7.09
N ASP A 122 1.23 -18.05 6.45
CA ASP A 122 2.01 -17.35 5.42
C ASP A 122 2.89 -16.24 6.02
N ALA A 123 2.40 -15.57 7.07
CA ALA A 123 3.13 -14.53 7.78
C ALA A 123 4.45 -15.02 8.40
N LYS A 124 4.59 -16.33 8.62
CA LYS A 124 5.82 -16.97 9.12
C LYS A 124 6.86 -17.22 8.03
N SER A 125 6.46 -17.26 6.77
CA SER A 125 7.37 -17.49 5.64
C SER A 125 8.18 -16.22 5.34
N HIS A 126 9.48 -16.26 5.65
CA HIS A 126 10.37 -15.12 5.38
C HIS A 126 10.45 -14.81 3.88
N THR A 127 10.63 -15.84 3.05
CA THR A 127 10.73 -15.70 1.59
C THR A 127 9.49 -15.04 1.01
N LEU A 128 8.29 -15.52 1.38
CA LEU A 128 7.04 -14.95 0.90
C LEU A 128 6.92 -13.47 1.29
N ARG A 129 7.22 -13.13 2.55
CA ARG A 129 7.19 -11.73 3.00
C ARG A 129 8.17 -10.86 2.23
N CYS A 130 9.38 -11.35 1.95
CA CYS A 130 10.36 -10.61 1.16
C CYS A 130 9.86 -10.38 -0.27
N CYS A 131 9.37 -11.41 -0.95
CA CYS A 131 8.80 -11.29 -2.29
C CYS A 131 7.63 -10.30 -2.33
N LEU A 132 6.65 -10.46 -1.44
CA LEU A 132 5.49 -9.58 -1.38
C LEU A 132 5.85 -8.15 -0.99
N THR A 133 6.86 -7.95 -0.14
CA THR A 133 7.36 -6.61 0.19
C THR A 133 7.84 -5.91 -1.07
N GLU A 134 8.69 -6.57 -1.86
CA GLU A 134 9.20 -5.99 -3.10
C GLU A 134 8.06 -5.73 -4.10
N VAL A 135 7.09 -6.64 -4.24
CA VAL A 135 5.91 -6.43 -5.11
C VAL A 135 5.13 -5.17 -4.68
N ILE A 136 4.86 -5.01 -3.39
CA ILE A 136 4.12 -3.85 -2.86
C ILE A 136 4.90 -2.54 -3.04
N THR A 137 6.22 -2.57 -2.91
CA THR A 137 7.05 -1.35 -2.95
C THR A 137 7.60 -0.99 -4.32
N THR A 138 7.44 -1.87 -5.31
CA THR A 138 7.93 -1.61 -6.66
C THR A 138 7.08 -0.53 -7.32
N LYS A 139 7.71 0.62 -7.64
CA LYS A 139 7.05 1.78 -8.26
C LYS A 139 6.28 1.42 -9.53
N GLU A 140 6.74 0.43 -10.30
CA GLU A 140 6.08 0.03 -11.54
C GLU A 140 4.66 -0.51 -11.34
N PHE A 141 4.32 -1.11 -10.18
CA PHE A 141 2.93 -1.49 -9.90
C PHE A 141 2.01 -0.27 -9.65
N LEU A 142 2.57 0.88 -9.25
CA LEU A 142 1.83 2.12 -8.99
C LEU A 142 1.80 3.06 -10.21
N THR A 143 2.82 3.03 -11.08
CA THR A 143 2.89 3.88 -12.30
C THR A 143 2.45 3.18 -13.59
N SER A 144 2.22 1.86 -13.61
CA SER A 144 1.79 1.15 -14.84
C SER A 144 0.36 1.46 -15.30
N TYR A 145 -0.46 2.16 -14.49
CA TYR A 145 -1.79 2.63 -14.89
C TYR A 145 -1.80 4.07 -15.45
N GLU A 146 -0.72 4.84 -15.32
CA GLU A 146 -0.61 6.18 -15.92
C GLU A 146 0.04 6.18 -17.32
N ASN A 147 0.73 5.09 -17.70
CA ASN A 147 1.43 5.02 -19.00
C ASN A 147 0.71 4.21 -20.08
N THR A 148 -0.37 3.49 -19.76
CA THR A 148 -1.13 2.70 -20.76
C THR A 148 -2.13 3.53 -21.57
N ASP A 149 -2.43 4.77 -21.18
CA ASP A 149 -3.23 5.72 -21.98
C ASP A 149 -2.40 6.54 -22.99
N LEU A 150 -1.06 6.40 -22.99
CA LEU A 150 -0.15 7.15 -23.87
C LEU A 150 0.44 6.34 -25.03
N ILE A 151 0.07 5.06 -25.20
CA ILE A 151 0.62 4.18 -26.26
C ILE A 151 -0.48 3.75 -27.28
N LEU A 152 -1.68 4.35 -27.24
CA LEU A 152 -2.74 4.14 -28.25
C LEU A 152 -3.09 5.43 -29.03
N VAL A 153 -2.18 6.40 -29.07
CA VAL A 153 -2.25 7.54 -29.99
C VAL A 153 -0.88 7.75 -30.64
N GLU A 154 -0.49 6.81 -31.50
CA GLU A 154 0.32 7.06 -32.71
C GLU A 154 -0.08 6.06 -33.81
#